data_AF-A0A401TT53-F1
#
_entry.id   AF-A0A401TT53-F1
#
_cell.length_a   1.000
_cell.length_b   1.000
_cell.length_c   1.000
_cell.angle_alpha   90.00
_cell.angle_beta   90.00
_cell.angle_gamma   90.00
#
_symmetry.space_group_name_H-M   'P 1'
#
loop_
_entity.id
_entity.type
_entity.pdbx_description
1 polymer ?
#
loop_
_entity_poly.entity_id
_entity_poly.type
_entity_poly.pdbx_seq_one_letter_code
_entity_poly.pdbx_strand_id
1 'polypeptide(L)'
;MIIGLAFIPIENIHEAIEHLTDALPDELQPLLDWFEDNYGGRRLRRGNGRRSPLFPVGMWNIYERTLNNDDKTDNNAEAVYRQRQCELDVEHLVIWKYIKSLRKVQRGRDLYYEHLIAGHDSLLKLKKQMLEYKHS
;
A
#
# COMPACT_ATOMS: atom_id res chain seq x y z
N MET A 1 -17.40 5.26 -9.55
CA MET A 1 -18.07 6.33 -8.76
C MET A 1 -17.45 6.47 -7.37
N ILE A 2 -17.58 5.51 -6.44
CA ILE A 2 -17.06 5.64 -5.05
C ILE A 2 -15.53 5.82 -4.98
N ILE A 3 -14.76 5.10 -5.81
CA ILE A 3 -13.29 5.23 -5.87
C ILE A 3 -12.85 6.67 -6.21
N GLY A 4 -13.69 7.43 -6.92
CA GLY A 4 -13.44 8.82 -7.26
C GLY A 4 -13.33 9.74 -6.04
N LEU A 5 -13.94 9.37 -4.90
CA LEU A 5 -13.88 10.13 -3.65
C LEU A 5 -12.44 10.29 -3.12
N ALA A 6 -11.53 9.37 -3.47
CA ALA A 6 -10.13 9.46 -3.09
C ALA A 6 -9.39 10.63 -3.75
N PHE A 7 -9.95 11.18 -4.83
CA PHE A 7 -9.37 12.29 -5.61
C PHE A 7 -10.08 13.63 -5.36
N ILE A 8 -10.92 13.72 -4.34
CA ILE A 8 -11.63 14.95 -3.99
C ILE A 8 -10.87 15.65 -2.86
N PRO A 9 -10.78 16.99 -2.84
CA PRO A 9 -10.28 17.74 -1.69
C PRO A 9 -10.98 17.29 -0.40
N ILE A 10 -10.22 17.15 0.69
CA ILE A 10 -10.73 16.59 1.94
C ILE A 10 -11.91 17.42 2.49
N GLU A 11 -11.87 18.72 2.26
CA GLU A 11 -12.89 19.68 2.66
C GLU A 11 -14.25 19.38 1.99
N ASN A 12 -14.20 18.86 0.76
CA ASN A 12 -15.38 18.66 -0.09
C ASN A 12 -15.88 17.20 -0.08
N ILE A 13 -15.21 16.29 0.64
CA ILE A 13 -15.56 14.87 0.64
C ILE A 13 -16.98 14.60 1.09
N HIS A 14 -17.45 15.29 2.13
CA HIS A 14 -18.78 15.05 2.68
C HIS A 14 -19.89 15.49 1.72
N GLU A 15 -19.70 16.63 1.05
CA GLU A 15 -20.60 17.12 0.00
C GLU A 15 -20.61 16.15 -1.19
N ALA A 16 -19.44 15.67 -1.61
CA ALA A 16 -19.34 14.70 -2.69
C ALA A 16 -20.02 13.36 -2.36
N ILE A 17 -19.93 12.89 -1.11
CA ILE A 17 -20.65 11.69 -0.66
C ILE A 17 -22.15 11.90 -0.77
N GLU A 18 -22.67 13.05 -0.34
CA GLU A 18 -24.11 13.36 -0.42
C GLU A 18 -24.61 13.41 -1.87
N HIS A 19 -23.87 14.04 -2.77
CA HIS A 19 -24.18 13.99 -4.20
C HIS A 19 -24.12 12.56 -4.76
N LEU A 20 -23.20 11.74 -4.26
CA LEU A 20 -23.11 10.34 -4.67
C LEU A 20 -24.33 9.53 -4.19
N THR A 21 -24.82 9.81 -2.98
CA THR A 21 -26.03 9.19 -2.42
C THR A 21 -27.23 9.43 -3.32
N ASP A 22 -27.42 10.66 -3.79
CA ASP A 22 -28.55 11.02 -4.66
C ASP A 22 -28.43 10.45 -6.08
N ALA A 23 -27.20 10.22 -6.55
CA ALA A 23 -26.92 9.74 -7.91
C ALA A 23 -26.82 8.21 -8.01
N LEU A 24 -26.64 7.50 -6.89
CA LEU A 24 -26.47 6.05 -6.87
C LEU A 24 -27.82 5.32 -6.91
N PRO A 25 -27.95 4.26 -7.71
CA PRO A 25 -29.09 3.34 -7.64
C PRO A 25 -29.25 2.75 -6.24
N ASP A 26 -30.49 2.45 -5.85
CA ASP A 26 -30.82 1.89 -4.53
C ASP A 26 -30.07 0.57 -4.26
N GLU A 27 -29.77 -0.22 -5.30
CA GLU A 27 -29.04 -1.48 -5.16
C GLU A 27 -27.60 -1.28 -4.68
N LEU A 28 -27.01 -0.10 -4.89
CA LEU A 28 -25.65 0.24 -4.48
C LEU A 28 -25.59 1.02 -3.17
N GLN A 29 -26.73 1.38 -2.58
CA GLN A 29 -26.76 2.05 -1.27
C GLN A 29 -26.07 1.25 -0.17
N PRO A 30 -26.22 -0.09 -0.05
CA PRO A 30 -25.50 -0.86 0.96
C PRO A 30 -23.97 -0.74 0.86
N LEU A 31 -23.45 -0.55 -0.36
CA LEU A 31 -22.01 -0.35 -0.59
C LEU A 31 -21.57 1.05 -0.14
N LEU A 32 -22.38 2.07 -0.43
CA LEU A 32 -22.11 3.44 0.03
C LEU A 32 -22.21 3.54 1.55
N ASP A 33 -23.20 2.90 2.14
CA ASP A 33 -23.38 2.77 3.59
C ASP A 33 -22.15 2.15 4.27
N TRP A 34 -21.64 1.06 3.70
CA TRP A 34 -20.40 0.45 4.17
C TRP A 34 -19.22 1.41 4.03
N PHE A 35 -19.14 2.15 2.93
CA PHE A 35 -18.07 3.13 2.73
C PHE A 35 -18.14 4.28 3.74
N GLU A 36 -19.33 4.82 4.03
CA GLU A 36 -19.51 5.86 5.04
C GLU A 36 -19.14 5.36 6.45
N ASP A 37 -19.46 4.11 6.80
CA ASP A 37 -19.07 3.56 8.11
C ASP A 37 -17.54 3.41 8.25
N ASN A 38 -16.85 3.03 7.17
CA ASN A 38 -15.43 2.71 7.22
C ASN A 38 -14.50 3.88 6.89
N TYR A 39 -14.89 4.77 5.97
CA TYR A 39 -13.99 5.75 5.35
C TYR A 39 -14.53 7.19 5.36
N GLY A 40 -15.85 7.39 5.19
CA GLY A 40 -16.45 8.72 5.05
C GLY A 40 -17.01 9.34 6.35
N GLY A 41 -17.33 8.52 7.34
CA GLY A 41 -17.99 8.91 8.58
C GLY A 41 -19.50 9.13 8.41
N ARG A 42 -20.32 8.19 8.87
CA ARG A 42 -21.78 8.25 8.73
C ARG A 42 -22.40 9.43 9.50
N ARG A 43 -23.36 10.13 8.89
CA ARG A 43 -24.16 11.17 9.56
C ARG A 43 -24.95 10.59 10.74
N LEU A 44 -24.90 11.27 11.89
CA LEU A 44 -25.69 10.88 13.06
C LEU A 44 -27.16 11.25 12.83
N ARG A 45 -28.06 10.26 12.90
CA ARG A 45 -29.51 10.45 12.70
C ARG A 45 -30.16 11.34 13.77
N ARG A 46 -29.52 11.49 14.94
CA ARG A 46 -29.98 12.33 16.06
C ARG A 46 -28.80 13.11 16.63
N GLY A 47 -28.45 14.23 15.99
CA GLY A 47 -27.42 15.15 16.46
C GLY A 47 -26.73 15.89 15.32
N ASN A 48 -26.11 17.02 15.62
CA ASN A 48 -25.20 17.68 14.68
C ASN A 48 -23.84 16.97 14.74
N GLY A 49 -23.50 16.23 13.68
CA GLY A 49 -22.19 15.61 13.54
C GLY A 49 -22.17 14.35 12.67
N ARG A 50 -20.95 13.90 12.35
CA ARG A 50 -20.68 12.60 11.72
C ARG A 50 -19.96 11.71 12.72
N ARG A 51 -20.25 10.41 12.69
CA ARG A 51 -19.47 9.40 13.41
C ARG A 51 -18.10 9.33 12.77
N SER A 52 -17.03 9.29 13.58
CA SER A 52 -15.69 9.08 13.06
C SER A 52 -15.62 7.75 12.29
N PRO A 53 -15.07 7.75 11.05
CA PRO A 53 -14.87 6.53 10.29
C PRO A 53 -13.83 5.63 10.96
N LEU A 54 -13.86 4.33 10.63
CA LEU A 54 -12.84 3.38 11.07
C LEU A 54 -11.44 3.77 10.58
N PHE A 55 -11.35 4.30 9.36
CA PHE A 55 -10.15 4.76 8.71
C PHE A 55 -10.23 6.27 8.45
N PRO A 56 -9.32 7.08 9.03
CA PRO A 56 -9.30 8.52 8.82
C PRO A 56 -9.16 8.89 7.34
N VAL A 57 -9.83 9.97 6.93
CA VAL A 57 -9.84 10.44 5.53
C VAL A 57 -8.44 10.68 4.96
N GLY A 58 -7.55 11.31 5.73
CA GLY A 58 -6.16 11.57 5.31
C GLY A 58 -5.31 10.30 5.09
N MET A 59 -5.77 9.12 5.55
CA MET A 59 -5.07 7.85 5.31
C MET A 59 -5.27 7.35 3.88
N TRP A 60 -6.46 7.52 3.32
CA TRP A 60 -6.86 6.94 2.03
C TRP A 60 -7.06 7.98 0.93
N ASN A 61 -7.23 9.26 1.27
CA ASN A 61 -7.30 10.32 0.28
C ASN A 61 -5.93 10.50 -0.40
N ILE A 62 -5.97 10.70 -1.72
CA ILE A 62 -4.79 10.83 -2.57
C ILE A 62 -4.81 12.13 -3.38
N TYR A 63 -5.74 13.05 -3.11
CA TYR A 63 -5.87 14.31 -3.85
C TYR A 63 -4.58 15.14 -3.81
N GLU A 64 -4.10 15.47 -2.61
CA GLU A 64 -2.87 16.26 -2.45
C GLU A 64 -1.65 15.53 -3.02
N ARG A 65 -1.53 14.22 -2.78
CA ARG A 65 -0.43 13.40 -3.32
C ARG A 65 -0.41 13.39 -4.84
N THR A 66 -1.60 13.38 -5.47
CA THR A 66 -1.73 13.41 -6.92
C THR A 66 -1.32 14.77 -7.48
N LEU A 67 -1.69 15.86 -6.80
CA LEU A 67 -1.30 17.22 -7.21
C LEU A 67 0.20 17.48 -7.03
N ASN A 68 0.77 17.02 -5.92
CA ASN A 68 2.17 17.22 -5.59
C ASN A 68 3.12 16.28 -6.34
N ASN A 69 2.56 15.31 -7.09
CA ASN A 69 3.31 14.23 -7.73
C ASN A 69 4.23 13.51 -6.73
N ASP A 70 3.78 13.38 -5.48
CA ASP A 70 4.51 12.70 -4.43
C ASP A 70 4.68 11.22 -4.81
N ASP A 71 5.81 10.63 -4.41
CA ASP A 71 6.10 9.23 -4.66
C ASP A 71 4.94 8.37 -4.17
N LYS A 72 4.20 7.80 -5.11
CA LYS A 72 3.24 6.75 -4.81
C LYS A 72 4.03 5.62 -4.19
N THR A 73 3.68 5.24 -2.96
CA THR A 73 4.19 4.03 -2.30
C THR A 73 4.04 2.77 -3.15
N ASP A 74 3.28 2.81 -4.25
CA ASP A 74 3.16 1.71 -5.20
C ASP A 74 4.42 1.45 -6.02
N ASN A 75 5.06 2.42 -6.68
CA ASN A 75 6.04 2.01 -7.72
C ASN A 75 7.22 1.22 -7.17
N ASN A 76 7.79 1.65 -6.04
CA ASN A 76 8.91 0.94 -5.43
C ASN A 76 8.46 -0.32 -4.67
N ALA A 77 7.32 -0.27 -3.96
CA ALA A 77 6.80 -1.44 -3.26
C ALA A 77 6.31 -2.52 -4.23
N GLU A 78 5.61 -2.13 -5.29
CA GLU A 78 5.21 -2.97 -6.41
C GLU A 78 6.43 -3.46 -7.20
N ALA A 79 7.48 -2.64 -7.42
CA ALA A 79 8.71 -3.12 -8.05
C ALA A 79 9.39 -4.18 -7.20
N VAL A 80 9.50 -3.96 -5.88
CA VAL A 80 10.00 -4.94 -4.91
C VAL A 80 9.08 -6.15 -4.81
N TYR A 81 7.76 -5.99 -5.00
CA TYR A 81 6.80 -7.09 -5.02
C TYR A 81 6.93 -7.92 -6.31
N ARG A 82 6.97 -7.28 -7.49
CA ARG A 82 7.20 -7.90 -8.81
C ARG A 82 8.54 -8.62 -8.85
N GLN A 83 9.61 -7.97 -8.40
CA GLN A 83 10.93 -8.59 -8.28
C GLN A 83 10.86 -9.83 -7.38
N ARG A 84 10.18 -9.74 -6.22
CA ARG A 84 10.02 -10.88 -5.31
C ARG A 84 9.14 -11.99 -5.88
N GLN A 85 8.12 -11.67 -6.65
CA GLN A 85 7.27 -12.65 -7.31
C GLN A 85 8.05 -13.42 -8.38
N CYS A 86 8.92 -12.73 -9.14
CA CYS A 86 9.88 -13.38 -10.04
C CYS A 86 10.93 -14.22 -9.29
N GLU A 87 11.40 -13.79 -8.12
CA GLU A 87 12.41 -14.53 -7.32
C GLU A 87 11.87 -15.77 -6.61
N LEU A 88 10.56 -15.84 -6.36
CA LEU A 88 9.96 -16.88 -5.52
C LEU A 88 9.29 -18.00 -6.30
N ASP A 89 8.86 -17.81 -7.55
CA ASP A 89 8.27 -18.86 -8.42
C ASP A 89 7.29 -19.80 -7.68
N VAL A 90 6.42 -19.23 -6.83
CA VAL A 90 5.42 -19.99 -6.06
C VAL A 90 4.05 -19.38 -6.32
N GLU A 91 3.12 -20.15 -6.90
CA GLU A 91 1.72 -19.76 -7.13
C GLU A 91 0.98 -19.37 -5.83
N HIS A 92 1.37 -19.94 -4.68
CA HIS A 92 0.80 -19.63 -3.37
C HIS A 92 1.85 -19.44 -2.27
N LEU A 93 2.05 -18.18 -1.87
CA LEU A 93 2.92 -17.76 -0.77
C LEU A 93 2.26 -17.99 0.59
N VAL A 94 2.58 -19.12 1.21
CA VAL A 94 2.28 -19.37 2.63
C VAL A 94 3.19 -18.50 3.52
N ILE A 95 2.64 -17.94 4.60
CA ILE A 95 3.27 -16.91 5.46
C ILE A 95 4.70 -17.30 5.89
N TRP A 96 4.95 -18.58 6.21
CA TRP A 96 6.29 -19.01 6.61
C TRP A 96 7.31 -18.94 5.46
N LYS A 97 6.92 -19.25 4.21
CA LYS A 97 7.80 -19.13 3.03
C LYS A 97 8.14 -17.66 2.79
N TYR A 98 7.16 -16.78 2.99
CA TYR A 98 7.36 -15.33 2.93
C TYR A 98 8.34 -14.84 4.01
N ILE A 99 8.19 -15.26 5.27
CA ILE A 99 9.13 -14.90 6.34
C ILE A 99 10.54 -15.43 6.04
N LYS A 100 10.66 -16.66 5.53
CA LYS A 100 11.97 -17.24 5.15
C LYS A 100 12.63 -16.46 4.02
N SER A 101 11.87 -16.01 3.02
CA SER A 101 12.43 -15.21 1.91
C SER A 101 12.88 -13.83 2.38
N LEU A 102 12.11 -13.16 3.23
CA LEU A 102 12.51 -11.89 3.85
C LEU A 102 13.85 -12.00 4.60
N ARG A 103 14.01 -13.05 5.42
CA ARG A 103 15.26 -13.32 6.15
C ARG A 103 16.44 -13.62 5.23
N LYS A 104 16.22 -14.11 4.01
CA LYS A 104 17.28 -14.38 3.03
C LYS A 104 17.74 -13.08 2.35
N VAL A 105 16.78 -12.25 1.95
CA VAL A 105 17.06 -10.93 1.35
C VAL A 105 17.79 -10.03 2.34
N GLN A 106 17.34 -10.03 3.60
CA GLN A 106 17.97 -9.26 4.66
C GLN A 106 19.44 -9.67 4.86
N ARG A 107 19.72 -10.97 5.01
CA ARG A 107 21.10 -11.48 5.13
C ARG A 107 22.00 -11.06 3.95
N GLY A 108 21.50 -11.11 2.72
CA GLY A 108 22.27 -10.68 1.55
C GLY A 108 22.59 -9.17 1.56
N ARG A 109 21.65 -8.35 2.05
CA ARG A 109 21.84 -6.90 2.17
C ARG A 109 22.75 -6.53 3.33
N ASP A 110 22.62 -7.20 4.47
CA ASP A 110 23.49 -6.99 5.62
C ASP A 110 24.94 -7.32 5.27
N LEU A 111 25.19 -8.44 4.58
CA LEU A 111 26.51 -8.79 4.08
C LEU A 111 27.08 -7.76 3.10
N TYR A 112 26.23 -7.22 2.22
CA TYR A 112 26.63 -6.15 1.31
C TYR A 112 26.97 -4.86 2.06
N TYR A 113 26.16 -4.50 3.06
CA TYR A 113 26.36 -3.32 3.88
C TYR A 113 27.65 -3.39 4.70
N GLU A 114 27.93 -4.53 5.34
CA GLU A 114 29.20 -4.78 6.04
C GLU A 114 30.41 -4.70 5.09
N HIS A 115 30.26 -5.19 3.85
CA HIS A 115 31.32 -5.10 2.83
C HIS A 115 31.62 -3.65 2.44
N LEU A 116 30.59 -2.80 2.35
CA LEU A 116 30.74 -1.37 2.09
C LEU A 116 31.39 -0.66 3.29
N ILE A 117 31.00 -0.99 4.52
CA ILE A 117 31.62 -0.46 5.75
C ILE A 117 33.11 -0.81 5.80
N ALA A 118 33.48 -2.02 5.37
CA ALA A 118 34.87 -2.46 5.30
C ALA A 118 35.70 -1.74 4.21
N GLY A 119 35.11 -0.85 3.40
CA GLY A 119 35.80 -0.05 2.39
C GLY A 119 36.06 -0.77 1.08
N HIS A 120 35.34 -1.85 0.78
CA HIS A 120 35.48 -2.58 -0.48
C HIS A 120 34.56 -2.00 -1.59
N ASP A 121 35.10 -1.83 -2.80
CA ASP A 121 34.35 -1.32 -3.97
C ASP A 121 33.27 -2.27 -4.51
N SER A 122 32.27 -1.70 -5.20
CA SER A 122 30.97 -2.31 -5.52
C SER A 122 30.97 -3.64 -6.31
N LEU A 123 30.37 -4.67 -5.67
CA LEU A 123 29.45 -5.73 -6.14
C LEU A 123 29.60 -6.53 -7.45
N LEU A 124 30.62 -6.37 -8.29
CA LEU A 124 30.79 -7.34 -9.40
C LEU A 124 31.40 -8.68 -8.92
N LYS A 125 32.17 -8.68 -7.81
CA LYS A 125 32.82 -9.89 -7.28
C LYS A 125 31.95 -10.73 -6.33
N LEU A 126 31.00 -10.12 -5.62
CA LEU A 126 30.19 -10.78 -4.57
C LEU A 126 29.06 -11.67 -5.12
N LYS A 127 28.55 -11.38 -6.34
CA LYS A 127 27.59 -12.27 -7.02
C LYS A 127 28.16 -13.69 -7.23
N LYS A 128 29.48 -13.82 -7.45
CA LYS A 128 30.15 -15.10 -7.67
C LYS A 128 30.21 -15.94 -6.37
N GLN A 129 30.52 -15.31 -5.24
CA GLN A 129 30.59 -15.98 -3.94
C GLN A 129 29.21 -16.40 -3.40
N MET A 130 28.15 -15.62 -3.65
CA MET A 130 26.78 -16.00 -3.26
C MET A 130 26.23 -17.18 -4.08
N LEU A 131 26.73 -17.41 -5.29
CA LEU A 131 26.40 -18.59 -6.10
C LEU A 131 27.12 -19.85 -5.62
N GLU A 132 28.36 -19.71 -5.11
CA GLU A 132 29.12 -20.83 -4.53
C GLU A 132 28.51 -21.33 -3.21
N TYR A 133 27.96 -20.44 -2.38
CA TYR A 133 27.23 -20.80 -1.14
C TYR A 133 25.88 -21.50 -1.37
N LYS A 134 25.38 -21.56 -2.61
CA LYS A 134 24.11 -22.21 -2.95
C LYS A 134 24.21 -23.74 -3.07
N HIS A 135 25.42 -24.31 -3.01
CA HIS A 135 25.69 -25.74 -3.25
C HIS A 135 26.37 -26.48 -2.08
N SER A 136 26.38 -25.91 -0.87
CA SER A 136 26.79 -26.62 0.36
C SER A 136 25.66 -26.64 1.38
#